data_AF-A0A358XUN2-F1
#
_entry.id   AF-A0A358XUN2-F1
#
_cell.length_a   1.000
_cell.length_b   1.000
_cell.length_c   1.000
_cell.angle_alpha   90.00
_cell.angle_beta   90.00
_cell.angle_gamma   90.00
#
_symmetry.space_group_name_H-M   'P 1'
#
loop_
_entity.id
_entity.type
_entity.pdbx_description
1 polymer ?
#
loop_
_entity_poly.entity_id
_entity_poly.type
_entity_poly.pdbx_seq_one_letter_code
_entity_poly.pdbx_strand_id
1 'polypeptide(L)'
;MPDASDSRNYAMLYDKKLKMAYWVAYPLYNSILGSGNRTDAWGYDPTVSTAFQANLFKGFQPTGYDRGHQLPSADRNFNIAQNKTTFYFTN
;
A
#
# COMPACT_ATOMS: atom_id res chain seq x y z
N MET A 1 10.22 -2.06 7.39
CA MET A 1 9.62 -3.00 6.41
C MET A 1 9.27 -4.31 7.12
N PRO A 2 8.35 -5.15 6.61
CA PRO A 2 8.09 -6.48 7.19
C PRO A 2 9.34 -7.37 7.29
N ASP A 3 10.38 -7.08 6.50
CA ASP A 3 11.61 -7.85 6.35
C ASP A 3 12.91 -7.03 6.56
N ALA A 4 12.80 -5.73 6.91
CA ALA A 4 13.93 -4.86 7.19
C ALA A 4 13.52 -3.79 8.23
N SER A 5 13.83 -4.07 9.50
CA SER A 5 13.47 -3.22 10.64
C SER A 5 14.14 -1.84 10.60
N ASP A 6 15.35 -1.76 10.03
CA ASP A 6 16.18 -0.55 10.11
C ASP A 6 15.98 0.39 8.91
N SER A 7 15.15 -0.03 7.93
CA SER A 7 14.83 0.76 6.74
C SER A 7 13.43 1.40 6.85
N ARG A 8 13.38 2.73 6.69
CA ARG A 8 12.13 3.50 6.64
C ARG A 8 11.33 3.13 5.40
N ASN A 9 10.10 2.64 5.57
CA ASN A 9 9.23 2.24 4.45
C ASN A 9 8.35 3.38 3.94
N TYR A 10 7.32 3.75 4.69
CA TYR A 10 6.44 4.88 4.41
C TYR A 10 5.75 5.30 5.72
N ALA A 11 5.19 6.50 5.71
CA ALA A 11 4.28 6.99 6.74
C ALA A 11 3.02 7.52 6.07
N MET A 12 1.92 7.54 6.80
CA MET A 12 0.66 8.08 6.30
C MET A 12 -0.15 8.75 7.40
N LEU A 13 -0.99 9.71 6.99
CA LEU A 13 -2.08 10.21 7.82
C LEU A 13 -3.38 9.58 7.32
N TYR A 14 -3.92 8.66 8.11
CA TYR A 14 -5.09 7.87 7.74
C TYR A 14 -6.36 8.34 8.47
N ASP A 15 -7.44 8.58 7.71
CA ASP A 15 -8.76 8.89 8.26
C ASP A 15 -9.58 7.59 8.41
N LYS A 16 -9.90 7.23 9.64
CA LYS A 16 -10.67 6.00 9.95
C LYS A 16 -12.15 6.07 9.56
N LYS A 17 -12.70 7.28 9.40
CA LYS A 17 -14.09 7.52 9.02
C LYS A 17 -14.24 7.50 7.50
N LEU A 18 -13.37 8.20 6.79
CA LEU A 18 -13.34 8.20 5.32
C LEU A 18 -12.67 6.94 4.75
N LYS A 19 -11.91 6.22 5.58
CA LYS A 19 -11.21 4.98 5.24
C LYS A 19 -10.18 5.15 4.11
N MET A 20 -9.51 6.30 4.10
CA MET A 20 -8.49 6.68 3.13
C MET A 20 -7.34 7.44 3.80
N ALA A 21 -6.17 7.45 3.18
CA ALA A 21 -5.10 8.33 3.63
C ALA A 21 -5.17 9.70 2.96
N TYR A 22 -4.98 10.75 3.76
CA TYR A 22 -4.84 12.11 3.25
C TYR A 22 -3.50 12.28 2.52
N TRP A 23 -2.46 11.65 3.05
CA TRP A 23 -1.15 11.61 2.43
C TRP A 23 -0.43 10.32 2.78
N VAL A 24 0.43 9.88 1.86
CA VAL A 24 1.43 8.84 2.05
C VAL A 24 2.78 9.42 1.67
N ALA A 25 3.73 9.41 2.60
CA ALA A 25 5.06 9.96 2.42
C ALA A 25 6.09 8.83 2.53
N TYR A 26 6.97 8.73 1.55
CA TYR A 26 7.88 7.61 1.44
C TYR A 26 9.22 8.00 0.81
N PRO A 27 10.34 7.43 1.26
CA PRO A 27 11.62 7.58 0.58
C PRO A 27 11.66 6.73 -0.71
N LEU A 28 12.38 7.25 -1.69
CA LEU A 28 12.72 6.56 -2.94
C LEU A 28 14.24 6.58 -3.10
N TYR A 29 14.86 5.40 -3.12
CA TYR A 29 16.31 5.23 -3.19
C TYR A 29 16.65 3.88 -3.80
N ASN A 30 17.87 3.74 -4.33
CA ASN A 30 18.19 2.64 -5.24
C ASN A 30 17.99 1.24 -4.64
N SER A 31 18.29 1.02 -3.35
CA SER A 31 18.16 -0.30 -2.72
C SER A 31 16.74 -0.70 -2.35
N ILE A 32 15.74 0.18 -2.51
CA ILE A 32 14.31 -0.17 -2.38
C ILE A 32 13.70 -0.62 -3.72
N LEU A 33 14.45 -0.42 -4.80
CA LEU A 33 14.10 -0.79 -6.17
C LEU A 33 14.76 -2.11 -6.56
N GLY A 34 14.10 -2.84 -7.44
CA GLY A 34 14.58 -4.07 -8.03
C GLY A 34 13.88 -4.34 -9.36
N SER A 35 13.81 -5.61 -9.74
CA SER A 35 13.15 -6.06 -10.97
C SER A 35 11.87 -6.87 -10.69
N GLY A 36 11.31 -6.74 -9.49
CA GLY A 36 10.08 -7.43 -9.11
C GLY A 36 8.88 -6.93 -9.92
N ASN A 37 7.98 -7.84 -10.24
CA ASN A 37 6.68 -7.51 -10.82
C ASN A 37 5.70 -7.09 -9.73
N ARG A 38 4.65 -6.36 -10.15
CA ARG A 38 3.48 -6.09 -9.31
C ARG A 38 2.87 -7.39 -8.78
N THR A 39 2.47 -7.38 -7.51
CA THR A 39 1.94 -8.58 -6.85
C THR A 39 0.42 -8.71 -6.94
N ASP A 40 -0.30 -7.62 -7.17
CA ASP A 40 -1.78 -7.58 -7.19
C ASP A 40 -2.45 -8.17 -5.94
N ALA A 41 -1.72 -8.19 -4.83
CA ALA A 41 -2.10 -8.82 -3.58
C ALA A 41 -2.98 -7.89 -2.72
N TRP A 42 -4.07 -7.42 -3.31
CA TRP A 42 -5.05 -6.53 -2.68
C TRP A 42 -5.58 -7.11 -1.37
N GLY A 43 -5.47 -6.36 -0.27
CA GLY A 43 -5.91 -6.84 1.03
C GLY A 43 -5.90 -5.79 2.14
N TYR A 44 -6.32 -6.22 3.32
CA TYR A 44 -6.28 -5.38 4.51
C TYR A 44 -4.84 -5.18 4.99
N ASP A 45 -4.55 -3.97 5.45
CA ASP A 45 -3.36 -3.67 6.23
C ASP A 45 -3.44 -4.43 7.57
N PRO A 46 -2.46 -5.29 7.91
CA PRO A 46 -2.49 -6.06 9.16
C PRO A 46 -2.30 -5.19 10.42
N THR A 47 -1.83 -3.95 10.27
CA THR A 47 -1.56 -3.04 11.40
C THR A 47 -2.75 -2.16 11.75
N VAL A 48 -3.80 -2.16 10.92
CA VAL A 48 -5.02 -1.37 11.11
C VAL A 48 -6.20 -2.32 11.25
N SER A 49 -7.10 -2.10 12.22
CA SER A 49 -8.32 -2.91 12.33
C SER A 49 -9.14 -2.84 11.02
N THR A 50 -9.64 -3.98 10.56
CA THR A 50 -10.46 -4.09 9.33
C THR A 50 -11.72 -3.22 9.40
N ALA A 51 -12.25 -2.93 10.59
CA ALA A 51 -13.39 -2.05 10.80
C ALA A 51 -13.12 -0.61 10.25
N PHE A 52 -11.87 -0.17 10.29
CA PHE A 52 -11.44 1.16 9.85
C PHE A 52 -10.94 1.19 8.40
N GLN A 53 -10.98 0.07 7.68
CA GLN A 53 -10.50 -0.02 6.30
C GLN A 53 -11.64 -0.15 5.31
N ALA A 54 -11.40 0.27 4.06
CA ALA A 54 -12.29 0.00 2.95
C ALA A 54 -12.20 -1.48 2.56
N ASN A 55 -13.26 -2.04 1.97
CA ASN A 55 -13.24 -3.39 1.41
C ASN A 55 -13.16 -3.30 -0.11
N LEU A 56 -11.96 -3.40 -0.67
CA LEU A 56 -11.66 -3.12 -2.08
C LEU A 56 -11.05 -4.34 -2.80
N PHE A 57 -11.59 -5.55 -2.55
CA PHE A 57 -11.20 -6.72 -3.36
C PHE A 57 -11.54 -6.57 -4.85
N LYS A 58 -12.49 -5.69 -5.16
CA LYS A 58 -12.80 -5.22 -6.52
C LYS A 58 -12.60 -3.69 -6.56
N GLY A 59 -12.43 -3.12 -7.76
CA GLY A 59 -12.46 -1.66 -7.95
C GLY A 59 -13.78 -1.06 -7.47
N PHE A 60 -13.85 0.27 -7.35
CA PHE A 60 -15.01 0.97 -6.80
C PHE A 60 -16.25 0.78 -7.69
N GLN A 61 -17.20 -0.02 -7.20
CA GLN A 61 -18.46 -0.31 -7.87
C GLN A 61 -19.58 0.60 -7.38
N PRO A 62 -20.58 0.94 -8.23
CA PRO A 62 -20.69 0.61 -9.65
C PRO A 62 -19.91 1.57 -10.57
N THR A 63 -19.23 2.57 -10.00
CA THR A 63 -18.59 3.67 -10.73
C THR A 63 -17.50 3.25 -11.72
N GLY A 64 -16.90 2.07 -11.53
CA GLY A 64 -15.85 1.55 -12.40
C GLY A 64 -14.46 2.15 -12.16
N TYR A 65 -14.27 2.93 -11.08
CA TYR A 65 -12.95 3.46 -10.75
C TYR A 65 -12.01 2.37 -10.24
N ASP A 66 -10.77 2.43 -10.68
CA ASP A 66 -9.69 1.57 -10.20
C ASP A 66 -9.24 1.95 -8.78
N ARG A 67 -8.51 1.04 -8.17
CA ARG A 67 -7.82 1.26 -6.90
C ARG A 67 -6.51 2.00 -7.18
N GLY A 68 -6.56 3.32 -7.06
CA GLY A 68 -5.37 4.16 -7.18
C GLY A 68 -4.44 3.94 -5.98
N HIS A 69 -3.16 3.73 -6.24
CA HIS A 69 -2.13 3.66 -5.21
C HIS A 69 -1.61 5.07 -4.90
N GLN A 70 -1.39 5.40 -3.62
CA GLN A 70 -0.59 6.58 -3.24
C GLN A 70 0.92 6.26 -3.20
N LEU A 71 1.31 5.10 -2.69
CA LEU A 71 2.64 4.49 -2.87
C LEU A 71 2.59 3.48 -4.02
N PRO A 72 3.21 3.75 -5.19
CA PRO A 72 3.15 2.85 -6.34
C PRO A 72 3.90 1.53 -6.10
N SER A 73 3.38 0.45 -6.68
CA SER A 73 4.02 -0.88 -6.65
C SER A 73 5.44 -0.87 -7.23
N ALA A 74 5.67 -0.09 -8.29
CA ALA A 74 6.99 0.04 -8.94
C ALA A 74 8.06 0.65 -8.01
N ASP A 75 7.64 1.42 -7.01
CA ASP A 75 8.55 2.03 -6.04
C ASP A 75 8.90 1.06 -4.89
N ARG A 76 8.29 -0.13 -4.84
CA ARG A 76 8.55 -1.18 -3.83
C ARG A 76 8.70 -2.54 -4.49
N ASN A 77 9.62 -2.67 -5.43
CA ASN A 77 9.78 -3.88 -6.24
C ASN A 77 11.11 -4.63 -6.01
N PHE A 78 11.82 -4.31 -4.93
CA PHE A 78 13.01 -5.07 -4.51
C PHE A 78 12.66 -6.49 -4.07
N ASN A 79 11.57 -6.66 -3.30
CA ASN A 79 11.06 -7.99 -2.95
C ASN A 79 9.53 -8.01 -2.79
N ILE A 80 8.98 -9.23 -2.73
CA ILE A 80 7.54 -9.48 -2.68
C ILE A 80 6.90 -8.93 -1.41
N ALA A 81 7.55 -9.05 -0.25
CA ALA A 81 6.98 -8.63 1.02
C ALA A 81 6.74 -7.11 1.04
N GLN A 82 7.71 -6.34 0.53
CA GLN A 82 7.62 -4.89 0.42
C GLN A 82 6.58 -4.48 -0.64
N ASN A 83 6.57 -5.14 -1.79
CA ASN A 83 5.60 -4.87 -2.86
C ASN A 83 4.16 -5.07 -2.39
N LYS A 84 3.90 -6.13 -1.62
CA LYS A 84 2.57 -6.41 -1.05
C LYS A 84 2.05 -5.26 -0.19
N THR A 85 2.93 -4.53 0.48
CA THR A 85 2.49 -3.39 1.32
C THR A 85 1.86 -2.25 0.51
N THR A 86 2.16 -2.15 -0.79
CA THR A 86 1.54 -1.14 -1.66
C THR A 86 0.11 -1.50 -2.04
N PHE A 87 -0.30 -2.76 -1.87
CA PHE A 87 -1.64 -3.25 -2.21
C PHE A 87 -2.59 -3.30 -1.01
N TYR A 88 -2.19 -2.73 0.13
CA TYR A 88 -3.08 -2.57 1.26
C TYR A 88 -4.16 -1.54 0.96
N PHE A 89 -5.40 -1.80 1.40
CA PHE A 89 -6.53 -0.88 1.22
C PHE A 89 -6.37 0.48 1.91
N THR A 90 -5.35 0.63 2.74
CA THR A 90 -4.98 1.90 3.38
C THR A 90 -4.18 2.82 2.45
N ASN A 91 -3.67 2.31 1.32
CA ASN A 91 -2.78 2.99 0.37
C ASN A 91 -3.41 3.19 -1.01
#